data_AF-A0A4W5R7E4-F1
#
_entry.id   AF-A0A4W5R7E4-F1
#
_cell.length_a   1.000
_cell.length_b   1.000
_cell.length_c   1.000
_cell.angle_alpha   90.00
_cell.angle_beta   90.00
_cell.angle_gamma   90.00
#
_symmetry.space_group_name_H-M   'P 1'
#
loop_
_entity.id
_entity.type
_entity.pdbx_description
1 polymer ?
#
loop_
_entity_poly.entity_id
_entity_poly.type
_entity_poly.pdbx_seq_one_letter_code
_entity_poly.pdbx_strand_id
1 'polypeptide(L)'
;PYCCNRTVVTVLYYNCILTVQYVCVVCVQVLETRRAQCEHQDQDPVVWTCHRVIKWIRDIDLKEYADSLHGRGVHGAVLALDPSFDADAMAKALGIPSHKHMLHRHMYEEMKALSIPAR
;
A
#
# COMPACT_ATOMS: atom_id res chain seq x y z
N PRO A 1 -24.09 -3.98 1.59
CA PRO A 1 -24.57 -3.17 2.73
C PRO A 1 -23.55 -2.95 3.87
N TYR A 2 -22.23 -2.90 3.57
CA TYR A 2 -21.25 -2.34 4.53
C TYR A 2 -20.22 -1.51 3.75
N CYS A 3 -20.51 -0.21 3.71
CA CYS A 3 -19.62 0.95 3.66
C CYS A 3 -18.45 0.98 2.66
N CYS A 4 -18.76 1.31 1.40
CA CYS A 4 -17.89 2.16 0.59
C CYS A 4 -18.12 3.62 1.05
N ASN A 5 -17.48 4.05 2.13
CA ASN A 5 -17.66 5.42 2.64
C ASN A 5 -16.44 5.94 3.40
N ARG A 6 -15.30 6.06 2.70
CA ARG A 6 -14.24 7.06 2.91
C ARG A 6 -13.07 6.70 2.00
N THR A 7 -13.10 7.21 0.78
CA THR A 7 -11.86 7.55 0.10
C THR A 7 -11.25 8.69 0.91
N VAL A 8 -10.34 8.36 1.83
CA VAL A 8 -9.56 9.37 2.55
C VAL A 8 -8.58 9.93 1.54
N VAL A 9 -9.04 10.95 0.82
CA VAL A 9 -8.18 11.92 0.15
C VAL A 9 -7.66 12.82 1.25
N THR A 10 -6.45 12.56 1.73
CA THR A 10 -5.69 13.54 2.50
C THR A 10 -4.38 13.76 1.76
N VAL A 11 -4.35 14.80 0.92
CA VAL A 11 -3.08 15.41 0.48
C VAL A 11 -3.08 16.85 0.99
N LEU A 12 -2.25 17.01 2.01
CA LEU A 12 -1.56 18.14 2.61
C LEU A 12 -2.03 19.58 2.37
N TYR A 13 -2.17 20.24 3.52
CA TYR A 13 -2.14 21.67 3.78
C TYR A 13 -0.87 22.36 3.24
N TYR A 14 -1.07 23.59 2.76
CA TYR A 14 -0.10 24.67 2.50
C TYR A 14 0.81 24.58 1.24
N ASN A 15 0.37 25.32 0.22
CA ASN A 15 1.18 26.20 -0.64
C ASN A 15 2.35 25.60 -1.46
N CYS A 16 2.09 24.74 -2.44
CA CYS A 16 2.87 24.81 -3.68
C CYS A 16 2.13 24.24 -4.90
N ILE A 17 2.43 24.85 -6.04
CA ILE A 17 1.71 24.87 -7.30
C ILE A 17 1.93 23.57 -8.12
N LEU A 18 0.84 23.08 -8.75
CA LEU A 18 0.74 22.26 -9.98
C LEU A 18 1.52 20.93 -10.07
N THR A 19 0.89 19.82 -9.65
CA THR A 19 0.91 18.44 -10.22
C THR A 19 0.32 17.53 -9.13
N VAL A 20 -0.84 16.90 -9.20
CA VAL A 20 -1.52 16.17 -10.27
C VAL A 20 -3.02 16.21 -9.96
N GLN A 21 -3.78 16.95 -10.76
CA GLN A 21 -5.20 16.71 -10.94
C GLN A 21 -5.33 15.86 -12.22
N TYR A 22 -6.25 14.90 -12.23
CA TYR A 22 -6.49 13.85 -13.24
C TYR A 22 -5.87 12.48 -12.93
N VAL A 23 -6.50 11.75 -11.99
CA VAL A 23 -7.14 10.47 -12.33
C VAL A 23 -8.41 10.33 -11.47
N CYS A 24 -9.45 11.08 -11.82
CA CYS A 24 -10.83 10.65 -11.53
C CYS A 24 -11.35 10.02 -12.83
N VAL A 25 -11.98 8.85 -12.74
CA VAL A 25 -12.48 8.01 -13.85
C VAL A 25 -11.42 7.12 -14.50
N VAL A 26 -10.98 6.08 -13.80
CA VAL A 26 -10.70 4.81 -14.50
C VAL A 26 -11.93 3.94 -14.28
N CYS A 27 -12.61 3.63 -15.39
CA CYS A 27 -13.80 2.79 -15.45
C CYS A 27 -13.67 1.60 -14.49
N VAL A 28 -14.67 1.37 -13.62
CA VAL A 28 -14.70 0.27 -12.63
C VAL A 28 -14.19 -1.03 -13.26
N GLN A 29 -14.54 -1.30 -14.51
CA GLN A 29 -14.17 -2.53 -15.23
C GLN A 29 -12.68 -2.63 -15.60
N VAL A 30 -12.01 -1.52 -15.94
CA VAL A 30 -10.55 -1.53 -16.22
C VAL A 30 -9.77 -1.68 -14.92
N LEU A 31 -10.22 -1.00 -13.86
CA LEU A 31 -9.59 -1.10 -12.54
C LEU A 31 -9.79 -2.50 -11.94
N GLU A 32 -10.96 -3.12 -12.11
CA GLU A 32 -11.23 -4.50 -11.70
C GLU A 32 -10.43 -5.52 -12.52
N THR A 33 -10.26 -5.31 -13.83
CA THR A 33 -9.43 -6.19 -14.67
C THR A 33 -7.95 -6.14 -14.25
N ARG A 34 -7.40 -4.94 -14.00
CA ARG A 34 -6.04 -4.80 -13.48
C ARG A 34 -5.89 -5.34 -12.05
N ARG A 35 -6.90 -5.16 -11.20
CA ARG A 35 -6.94 -5.73 -9.84
C ARG A 35 -6.95 -7.26 -9.87
N ALA A 36 -7.71 -7.89 -10.76
CA ALA A 36 -7.75 -9.34 -10.91
C ALA A 36 -6.38 -9.91 -11.35
N GLN A 37 -5.64 -9.17 -12.20
CA GLN A 37 -4.29 -9.56 -12.63
C GLN A 37 -3.25 -9.41 -11.51
N CYS A 38 -3.31 -8.33 -10.73
CA CYS A 38 -2.43 -8.10 -9.58
C CYS A 38 -2.85 -8.86 -8.32
N GLU A 39 -3.97 -9.60 -8.34
CA GLU A 39 -4.46 -10.35 -7.18
C GLU A 39 -3.54 -11.54 -6.83
N HIS A 40 -2.74 -12.00 -7.77
CA HIS A 40 -1.87 -13.18 -7.65
C HIS A 40 -0.39 -12.88 -7.90
N GLN A 41 -0.03 -11.64 -8.24
CA GLN A 41 1.33 -11.23 -8.52
C GLN A 41 1.64 -9.92 -7.81
N ASP A 42 2.83 -9.83 -7.22
CA ASP A 42 3.30 -8.64 -6.51
C ASP A 42 3.87 -7.60 -7.50
N GLN A 43 3.00 -7.14 -8.41
CA GLN A 43 3.33 -6.20 -9.48
C GLN A 43 2.43 -4.97 -9.43
N ASP A 44 2.99 -3.83 -9.86
CA ASP A 44 2.34 -2.51 -9.87
C ASP A 44 1.63 -2.15 -8.55
N PRO A 45 2.39 -1.94 -7.46
CA PRO A 45 1.82 -1.61 -6.16
C PRO A 45 0.93 -0.36 -6.21
N VAL A 46 1.10 0.56 -7.16
CA VAL A 46 0.27 1.78 -7.29
C VAL A 46 -1.23 1.47 -7.34
N VAL A 47 -1.64 0.35 -7.95
CA VAL A 47 -3.07 -0.02 -8.07
C VAL A 47 -3.60 -0.87 -6.91
N TRP A 48 -2.77 -1.21 -5.93
CA TRP A 48 -3.18 -2.09 -4.84
C TRP A 48 -4.16 -1.41 -3.89
N THR A 49 -5.26 -2.09 -3.64
CA THR A 49 -6.20 -1.72 -2.57
C THR A 49 -5.58 -2.01 -1.20
N CYS A 50 -6.14 -1.42 -0.14
CA CYS A 50 -5.79 -1.78 1.24
C CYS A 50 -5.94 -3.29 1.47
N HIS A 51 -6.98 -3.92 0.92
CA HIS A 51 -7.17 -5.37 1.00
C HIS A 51 -6.03 -6.16 0.33
N ARG A 52 -5.56 -5.73 -0.83
CA ARG A 52 -4.42 -6.37 -1.51
C ARG A 52 -3.10 -6.18 -0.74
N VAL A 53 -2.89 -5.01 -0.12
CA VAL A 53 -1.74 -4.79 0.79
C VAL A 53 -1.81 -5.74 1.98
N ILE A 54 -2.98 -5.92 2.61
CA ILE A 54 -3.17 -6.87 3.71
C ILE A 54 -2.89 -8.31 3.25
N LYS A 55 -3.32 -8.68 2.04
CA LYS A 55 -2.99 -9.98 1.43
C LYS A 55 -1.49 -10.14 1.24
N TRP A 56 -0.82 -9.15 0.66
CA TRP A 56 0.64 -9.16 0.50
C TRP A 56 1.37 -9.34 1.83
N ILE A 57 0.99 -8.60 2.89
CA ILE A 57 1.54 -8.78 4.24
C ILE A 57 1.38 -10.22 4.75
N ARG A 58 0.27 -10.88 4.43
CA ARG A 58 0.05 -12.29 4.78
C ARG A 58 0.93 -13.22 3.96
N ASP A 59 1.14 -12.90 2.69
CA ASP A 59 1.95 -13.69 1.74
C ASP A 59 3.45 -13.63 2.07
N ILE A 60 3.94 -12.52 2.64
CA ILE A 60 5.33 -12.36 3.11
C ILE A 60 5.55 -12.84 4.55
N ASP A 61 4.73 -13.75 5.05
CA ASP A 61 4.80 -14.36 6.39
C ASP A 61 4.60 -13.40 7.59
N LEU A 62 4.00 -12.21 7.39
CA LEU A 62 3.69 -11.26 8.46
C LEU A 62 2.20 -11.23 8.84
N LYS A 63 1.50 -12.37 8.65
CA LYS A 63 0.05 -12.51 8.87
C LYS A 63 -0.45 -12.08 10.25
N GLU A 64 0.36 -12.25 11.29
CA GLU A 64 0.00 -11.86 12.67
C GLU A 64 -0.11 -10.34 12.87
N TYR A 65 0.49 -9.55 11.98
CA TYR A 65 0.42 -8.08 11.99
C TYR A 65 -0.55 -7.51 10.94
N ALA A 66 -1.02 -8.34 10.00
CA ALA A 66 -1.77 -7.89 8.82
C ALA A 66 -3.06 -7.15 9.18
N ASP A 67 -3.77 -7.63 10.20
CA ASP A 67 -5.06 -7.05 10.59
C ASP A 67 -4.91 -5.65 11.21
N SER A 68 -3.70 -5.29 11.68
CA SER A 68 -3.39 -3.95 12.17
C SER A 68 -3.61 -2.86 11.11
N LEU A 69 -3.54 -3.19 9.82
CA LEU A 69 -3.69 -2.21 8.74
C LEU A 69 -5.15 -1.79 8.49
N HIS A 70 -6.14 -2.53 9.01
CA HIS A 70 -7.54 -2.16 8.86
C HIS A 70 -7.80 -0.77 9.45
N GLY A 71 -8.35 0.13 8.62
CA GLY A 71 -8.67 1.49 9.04
C GLY A 71 -7.47 2.45 9.14
N ARG A 72 -6.24 2.01 8.81
CA ARG A 72 -5.04 2.87 8.82
C ARG A 72 -4.78 3.63 7.52
N GLY A 73 -5.57 3.38 6.47
CA GLY A 73 -5.45 4.08 5.20
C GLY A 73 -4.23 3.68 4.35
N VAL A 74 -3.51 2.62 4.73
CA VAL A 74 -2.38 2.09 3.97
C VAL A 74 -2.90 1.41 2.70
N HIS A 75 -2.48 1.93 1.54
CA HIS A 75 -2.84 1.42 0.22
C HIS A 75 -1.65 1.58 -0.73
N GLY A 76 -1.71 0.88 -1.86
CA GLY A 76 -0.60 0.72 -2.78
C GLY A 76 0.05 2.00 -3.31
N ALA A 77 -0.75 3.03 -3.59
CA ALA A 77 -0.24 4.33 -4.03
C ALA A 77 0.65 5.00 -2.96
N VAL A 78 0.36 4.81 -1.67
CA VAL A 78 1.24 5.31 -0.59
C VAL A 78 2.55 4.53 -0.57
N LEU A 79 2.51 3.20 -0.69
CA LEU A 79 3.73 2.37 -0.75
C LEU A 79 4.63 2.72 -1.95
N ALA A 80 4.03 3.09 -3.08
CA ALA A 80 4.75 3.26 -4.34
C ALA A 80 5.16 4.71 -4.64
N LEU A 81 4.38 5.70 -4.17
CA LEU A 81 4.54 7.10 -4.58
C LEU A 81 4.98 8.02 -3.43
N ASP A 82 4.85 7.60 -2.17
CA ASP A 82 5.28 8.41 -1.02
C ASP A 82 6.70 8.01 -0.56
N PRO A 83 7.73 8.81 -0.86
CA PRO A 83 9.11 8.50 -0.46
C PRO A 83 9.34 8.57 1.06
N SER A 84 8.41 9.16 1.82
CA SER A 84 8.47 9.18 3.29
C SER A 84 7.87 7.92 3.92
N PHE A 85 7.16 7.11 3.14
CA PHE A 85 6.58 5.85 3.59
C PHE A 85 7.53 4.67 3.32
N ASP A 86 8.58 4.60 4.12
CA ASP A 86 9.61 3.57 4.06
C ASP A 86 9.24 2.29 4.85
N ALA A 87 10.16 1.31 4.87
CA ALA A 87 9.98 0.06 5.60
C ALA A 87 9.76 0.25 7.11
N ASP A 88 10.39 1.27 7.70
CA ASP A 88 10.20 1.60 9.12
C ASP A 88 8.81 2.19 9.37
N ALA A 89 8.32 3.04 8.46
CA ALA A 89 6.96 3.56 8.49
C ALA A 89 5.92 2.43 8.35
N MET A 90 6.14 1.48 7.44
CA MET A 90 5.30 0.29 7.29
C MET A 90 5.31 -0.59 8.55
N ALA A 91 6.49 -0.88 9.11
CA ALA A 91 6.63 -1.67 10.33
C ALA A 91 5.90 -1.01 11.52
N LYS A 92 5.98 0.33 11.64
CA LYS A 92 5.19 1.09 12.62
C LYS A 92 3.69 0.99 12.38
N ALA A 93 3.25 1.07 11.12
CA ALA A 93 1.83 0.94 10.77
C ALA A 93 1.27 -0.46 11.13
N LEU A 94 2.09 -1.50 11.00
CA LEU A 94 1.79 -2.87 11.40
C LEU A 94 1.84 -3.11 12.92
N GLY A 95 2.42 -2.19 13.67
CA GLY A 95 2.64 -2.32 15.11
C GLY A 95 3.81 -3.25 15.47
N ILE A 96 4.77 -3.42 14.57
CA ILE A 96 5.97 -4.23 14.83
C ILE A 96 6.88 -3.47 15.82
N PRO A 97 7.21 -4.05 16.99
CA PRO A 97 8.10 -3.40 17.94
C PRO A 97 9.50 -3.13 17.37
N SER A 98 10.11 -2.02 17.75
CA SER A 98 11.44 -1.59 17.25
C SER A 98 12.58 -2.56 17.57
N HIS A 99 12.46 -3.36 18.64
CA HIS A 99 13.45 -4.35 19.03
C HIS A 99 13.40 -5.64 18.17
N LYS A 100 12.37 -5.83 17.33
CA LYS A 100 12.26 -6.99 16.43
C LYS A 100 13.05 -6.79 15.13
N HIS A 101 14.36 -6.56 15.24
CA HIS A 101 15.22 -6.20 14.11
C HIS A 101 15.15 -7.13 12.89
N MET A 102 14.93 -8.43 13.11
CA MET A 102 14.76 -9.41 12.02
C MET A 102 13.53 -9.13 11.16
N LEU A 103 12.42 -8.71 11.77
CA LEU A 103 11.19 -8.38 11.04
C LEU A 103 11.31 -7.07 10.28
N HIS A 104 12.01 -6.08 10.85
CA HIS A 104 12.30 -4.82 10.15
C HIS A 104 13.18 -5.05 8.92
N ARG A 105 14.20 -5.90 9.04
CA ARG A 105 15.03 -6.30 7.89
C ARG A 105 14.22 -7.06 6.84
N HIS A 106 13.37 -8.01 7.27
CA HIS A 106 12.48 -8.74 6.37
C HIS A 106 11.57 -7.79 5.60
N MET A 107 10.88 -6.88 6.30
CA MET A 107 10.03 -5.87 5.68
C MET A 107 10.78 -5.02 4.64
N TYR A 108 12.01 -4.62 4.96
CA TYR A 108 12.84 -3.83 4.06
C TYR A 108 13.15 -4.57 2.75
N GLU A 109 13.54 -5.84 2.82
CA GLU A 109 13.84 -6.64 1.62
C GLU A 109 12.58 -6.85 0.76
N GLU A 110 11.43 -7.13 1.39
CA GLU A 110 10.15 -7.31 0.68
C GLU A 110 9.67 -6.02 0.00
N MET A 111 9.74 -4.86 0.69
CA MET A 111 9.39 -3.57 0.06
C MET A 111 10.37 -3.19 -1.05
N LYS A 112 11.66 -3.51 -0.91
CA LYS A 112 12.64 -3.30 -1.96
C LYS A 112 12.34 -4.17 -3.18
N ALA A 113 11.87 -5.41 -2.99
CA ALA A 113 11.46 -6.29 -4.10
C ALA A 113 10.27 -5.70 -4.88
N LEU A 114 9.35 -4.99 -4.24
CA LEU A 114 8.25 -4.27 -4.91
C LEU A 114 8.71 -3.08 -5.75
N SER A 115 9.85 -2.47 -5.42
CA SER A 115 10.41 -1.31 -6.13
C SER A 115 11.15 -1.69 -7.42
N ILE A 116 11.40 -2.99 -7.66
CA ILE A 116 12.00 -3.44 -8.90
C ILE A 116 10.96 -3.21 -10.01
N PRO A 117 11.24 -2.37 -11.02
CA PRO A 117 10.25 -2.02 -12.02
C PRO A 117 9.79 -3.30 -12.72
N ALA A 118 8.47 -3.47 -12.78
CA ALA A 118 7.82 -4.42 -13.67
C ALA A 118 8.49 -4.28 -15.04
N ARG A 119 9.24 -5.31 -15.43
CA ARG A 119 10.02 -5.32 -16.67
C ARG A 119 9.11 -5.40 -17.88
#